data_AF-A0A820FB88-F1
#
_entry.id   AF-A0A820FB88-F1
#
_cell.length_a   1.000
_cell.length_b   1.000
_cell.length_c   1.000
_cell.angle_alpha   90.00
_cell.angle_beta   90.00
_cell.angle_gamma   90.00
#
_symmetry.space_group_name_H-M   'P 1'
#
loop_
_entity.id
_entity.type
_entity.pdbx_description
1 polymer ?
#
loop_
_entity_poly.entity_id
_entity_poly.type
_entity_poly.pdbx_seq_one_letter_code
_entity_poly.pdbx_strand_id
1 'polypeptide(L)'
;NYSRDSLAFATESCYGSLANCLGFHDNISQPMLKEFEDYKLFDVEIRYGIVQLCEGLTFLHNEVKLFHRNLCPESIIINSNGAWKLSGFELCIQGSADGTNYPFREYDGNIPPIINPPLDYMAPEYQTTKSYDTQSDMFALGMIIYALYNHGKTLYECHDNYSTFIKMSDDLKAMNTTKLSILPAEVRDHVKMLLSSKPELRPDAGQFSKVPFFQDVGTKTLEYLDSLFQVDNIQRSMFYKSLPQVIDKLPMRVNLQRIASALELEFINPEMIPFVLPNMFLIAEKASNEEYQGYIFPKLKQVFKIQKPPAGSGASGCIMQTLLILMRNMNLMLTKTPPEDIKQHILPVVYNALDAESSQVQELCLAIIPSFAHLIDLQAMKYCILPRIKKICFETITLSVRVNCLICLGKLVESLDKWIIIDEVIPLLQSIPSREPAVLMAILGIIKVAMSSTKSGGLPREILATKVIPFLV
;
A
#
# COMPACT_ATOMS: atom_id res chain seq x y z
N ASN A 1 19.01 -4.80 -23.39
CA ASN A 1 20.29 -4.98 -24.12
C ASN A 1 21.32 -4.04 -23.53
N TYR A 2 22.11 -4.50 -22.55
CA TYR A 2 23.25 -3.74 -22.04
C TYR A 2 24.48 -4.16 -22.87
N SER A 3 25.01 -3.26 -23.70
CA SER A 3 26.28 -3.48 -24.39
C SER A 3 27.45 -3.30 -23.40
N ARG A 4 28.64 -3.75 -23.76
CA ARG A 4 29.87 -3.53 -22.94
C ARG A 4 30.25 -2.05 -22.77
N ASP A 5 29.58 -1.14 -23.48
CA ASP A 5 29.87 0.31 -23.47
C ASP A 5 28.85 1.14 -22.67
N SER A 6 27.87 0.52 -22.01
CA SER A 6 26.88 1.24 -21.19
C SER A 6 27.23 1.19 -19.70
N LEU A 7 27.47 2.36 -19.10
CA LEU A 7 27.47 2.53 -17.64
C LEU A 7 26.03 2.77 -17.18
N ALA A 8 25.60 2.01 -16.17
CA ALA A 8 24.27 2.15 -15.58
C ALA A 8 24.37 2.06 -14.06
N PHE A 9 23.53 2.84 -13.36
CA PHE A 9 23.34 2.76 -11.93
C PHE A 9 22.09 1.92 -11.65
N ALA A 10 22.23 0.84 -10.87
CA ALA A 10 21.11 -0.05 -10.54
C ALA A 10 20.54 0.33 -9.16
N THR A 11 19.23 0.55 -9.11
CA THR A 11 18.48 0.94 -7.91
C THR A 11 17.26 0.04 -7.72
N GLU A 12 16.50 0.29 -6.66
CA GLU A 12 15.11 -0.17 -6.60
C GLU A 12 14.27 0.37 -7.76
N SER A 13 13.05 -0.15 -7.92
CA SER A 13 12.13 0.30 -8.95
C SER A 13 11.75 1.77 -8.74
N CYS A 14 12.03 2.59 -9.74
CA CYS A 14 11.67 4.00 -9.75
C CYS A 14 10.44 4.25 -10.60
N TYR A 15 9.58 5.16 -10.16
CA TYR A 15 8.44 5.64 -10.94
C TYR A 15 8.91 6.67 -11.98
N GLY A 16 9.71 7.65 -11.55
CA GLY A 16 10.27 8.70 -12.39
C GLY A 16 10.97 9.78 -11.56
N SER A 17 11.45 10.84 -12.20
CA SER A 17 11.93 12.03 -11.49
C SER A 17 10.78 12.95 -11.08
N LEU A 18 11.03 13.85 -10.15
CA LEU A 18 10.07 14.89 -9.79
C LEU A 18 9.75 15.80 -10.99
N ALA A 19 10.73 16.04 -11.87
CA ALA A 19 10.51 16.75 -13.14
C ALA A 19 9.44 16.06 -13.99
N ASN A 20 9.45 14.72 -14.05
CA ASN A 20 8.43 13.94 -14.75
C ASN A 20 7.04 14.13 -14.15
N CYS A 21 6.94 14.13 -12.82
CA CYS A 21 5.67 14.39 -12.13
C CYS A 21 5.18 15.83 -12.28
N LEU A 22 6.05 16.76 -12.70
CA LEU A 22 5.72 18.16 -12.97
C LEU A 22 5.42 18.44 -14.45
N GLY A 23 5.46 17.42 -15.32
CA GLY A 23 5.10 17.52 -16.74
C GLY A 23 6.28 17.63 -17.71
N PHE A 24 7.52 17.49 -17.23
CA PHE A 24 8.71 17.47 -18.08
C PHE A 24 9.07 16.03 -18.44
N HIS A 25 8.84 15.64 -19.69
CA HIS A 25 8.97 14.24 -20.13
C HIS A 25 10.07 14.01 -21.17
N ASP A 26 10.98 14.97 -21.36
CA ASP A 26 12.04 14.91 -22.39
C ASP A 26 13.01 13.73 -22.21
N ASN A 27 13.12 13.20 -20.98
CA ASN A 27 13.95 12.06 -20.61
C ASN A 27 13.21 10.70 -20.64
N ILE A 28 11.92 10.65 -20.97
CA ILE A 28 11.13 9.41 -21.00
C ILE A 28 11.10 8.84 -22.42
N SER A 29 11.34 7.53 -22.55
CA SER A 29 11.21 6.84 -23.84
C SER A 29 9.75 6.85 -24.33
N GLN A 30 9.54 7.21 -25.60
CA GLN A 30 8.20 7.20 -26.19
C GLN A 30 7.77 5.78 -26.62
N PRO A 31 6.49 5.41 -26.44
CA PRO A 31 5.37 6.23 -25.98
C PRO A 31 5.34 6.43 -24.45
N MET A 32 4.86 7.60 -24.01
CA MET A 32 4.71 7.93 -22.59
C MET A 32 3.79 6.93 -21.88
N LEU A 33 4.13 6.56 -20.64
CA LEU A 33 3.25 5.72 -19.82
C LEU A 33 1.97 6.51 -19.51
N LYS A 34 0.81 5.86 -19.66
CA LYS A 34 -0.51 6.43 -19.33
C LYS A 34 -0.60 6.99 -17.91
N GLU A 35 0.23 6.48 -17.00
CA GLU A 35 0.25 6.88 -15.60
C GLU A 35 0.75 8.32 -15.41
N PHE A 36 1.51 8.88 -16.37
CA PHE A 36 1.94 10.27 -16.36
C PHE A 36 0.91 11.23 -16.98
N GLU A 37 -0.09 10.71 -17.71
CA GLU A 37 -1.17 11.54 -18.24
C GLU A 37 -1.99 12.12 -17.07
N ASP A 38 -2.07 13.45 -16.99
CA ASP A 38 -2.74 14.19 -15.92
C ASP A 38 -2.22 13.94 -14.49
N TYR A 39 -0.97 13.48 -14.33
CA TYR A 39 -0.37 13.27 -13.02
C TYR A 39 -0.31 14.57 -12.21
N LYS A 40 -0.91 14.57 -11.02
CA LYS A 40 -0.84 15.68 -10.07
C LYS A 40 -0.46 15.17 -8.71
N LEU A 41 0.50 15.82 -8.06
CA LEU A 41 0.87 15.54 -6.68
C LEU A 41 -0.23 16.04 -5.73
N PHE A 42 -0.57 15.21 -4.75
CA PHE A 42 -1.42 15.61 -3.64
C PHE A 42 -0.61 16.41 -2.61
N ASP A 43 -1.29 17.29 -1.88
CA ASP A 43 -0.66 18.15 -0.86
C ASP A 43 0.17 17.35 0.17
N VAL A 44 -0.33 16.19 0.62
CA VAL A 44 0.42 15.30 1.53
C VAL A 44 1.69 14.70 0.91
N GLU A 45 1.69 14.41 -0.39
CA GLU A 45 2.88 13.90 -1.09
C GLU A 45 3.93 15.01 -1.24
N ILE A 46 3.49 16.24 -1.50
CA ILE A 46 4.37 17.41 -1.56
C ILE A 46 5.00 17.65 -0.18
N ARG A 47 4.17 17.73 0.87
CA ARG A 47 4.63 17.97 2.25
C ARG A 47 5.63 16.92 2.69
N TYR A 48 5.24 15.64 2.63
CA TYR A 48 6.10 14.56 3.09
C TYR A 48 7.31 14.36 2.17
N GLY A 49 7.17 14.55 0.86
CA GLY A 49 8.29 14.55 -0.07
C GLY A 49 9.35 15.58 0.30
N ILE A 50 8.96 16.81 0.63
CA ILE A 50 9.89 17.85 1.09
C ILE A 50 10.56 17.45 2.41
N VAL A 51 9.84 16.85 3.36
CA VAL A 51 10.43 16.33 4.61
C VAL A 51 11.51 15.28 4.30
N GLN A 52 11.24 14.33 3.39
CA GLN A 52 12.22 13.33 2.97
C GLN A 52 13.47 13.95 2.32
N LEU A 53 13.30 15.00 1.51
CA LEU A 53 14.44 15.75 0.98
C LEU A 53 15.25 16.43 2.10
N CYS A 54 14.57 17.01 3.09
CA CYS A 54 15.24 17.63 4.24
C CYS A 54 16.00 16.60 5.09
N GLU A 55 15.46 15.40 5.30
CA GLU A 55 16.15 14.30 5.98
C GLU A 55 17.41 13.87 5.21
N GLY A 56 17.28 13.71 3.89
CA GLY A 56 18.41 13.40 3.01
C GLY A 56 19.50 14.47 3.06
N LEU A 57 19.12 15.75 2.97
CA LEU A 57 20.06 16.87 3.06
C LEU A 57 20.69 16.99 4.44
N THR A 58 19.92 16.77 5.51
CA THR A 58 20.45 16.73 6.88
C THR A 58 21.55 15.68 7.00
N PHE A 59 21.33 14.48 6.46
CA PHE A 59 22.34 13.42 6.43
C PHE A 59 23.57 13.82 5.60
N LEU A 60 23.37 14.33 4.38
CA LEU A 60 24.48 14.75 3.51
C LEU A 60 25.33 15.86 4.13
N HIS A 61 24.70 16.89 4.67
CA HIS A 61 25.37 18.07 5.23
C HIS A 61 26.03 17.77 6.57
N ASN A 62 25.37 17.00 7.46
CA ASN A 62 25.85 16.81 8.82
C ASN A 62 26.74 15.58 8.99
N GLU A 63 26.36 14.43 8.41
CA GLU A 63 27.07 13.16 8.61
C GLU A 63 28.14 12.94 7.53
N VAL A 64 27.83 13.23 6.27
CA VAL A 64 28.74 12.98 5.14
C VAL A 64 29.66 14.17 4.84
N LYS A 65 29.26 15.38 5.25
CA LYS A 65 29.91 16.66 4.88
C LYS A 65 30.01 16.82 3.36
N LEU A 66 28.92 16.55 2.65
CA LEU A 66 28.84 16.59 1.19
C LEU A 66 27.86 17.66 0.72
N PHE A 67 28.25 18.47 -0.27
CA PHE A 67 27.35 19.40 -0.96
C PHE A 67 26.79 18.75 -2.21
N HIS A 68 25.48 18.82 -2.41
CA HIS A 68 24.81 18.19 -3.53
C HIS A 68 25.11 18.90 -4.84
N ARG A 69 24.95 20.23 -4.88
CA ARG A 69 25.21 21.13 -6.03
C ARG A 69 24.38 20.89 -7.29
N ASN A 70 23.66 19.78 -7.38
CA ASN A 70 22.75 19.47 -8.48
C ASN A 70 21.30 19.29 -8.02
N LEU A 71 20.84 20.06 -7.03
CA LEU A 71 19.46 19.94 -6.55
C LEU A 71 18.49 20.60 -7.52
N CYS A 72 17.73 19.78 -8.24
CA CYS A 72 16.65 20.19 -9.12
C CYS A 72 15.59 19.07 -9.22
N PRO A 73 14.41 19.30 -9.82
CA PRO A 73 13.39 18.26 -9.98
C PRO A 73 13.88 17.01 -10.72
N GLU A 74 14.85 17.13 -11.63
CA GLU A 74 15.46 16.01 -12.34
C GLU A 74 16.31 15.13 -11.41
N SER A 75 16.91 15.74 -10.39
CA SER A 75 17.78 15.07 -9.41
C SER A 75 17.00 14.44 -8.25
N ILE A 76 15.67 14.58 -8.21
CA ILE A 76 14.81 13.97 -7.21
C ILE A 76 14.07 12.81 -7.85
N ILE A 77 14.27 11.60 -7.34
CA ILE A 77 13.63 10.39 -7.85
C ILE A 77 12.49 9.99 -6.93
N ILE A 78 11.36 9.65 -7.52
CA ILE A 78 10.21 9.08 -6.82
C ILE A 78 10.21 7.58 -7.09
N ASN A 79 10.28 6.77 -6.03
CA ASN A 79 10.26 5.32 -6.17
C ASN A 79 8.85 4.76 -6.39
N SER A 80 8.71 3.46 -6.67
CA SER A 80 7.39 2.83 -6.89
C SER A 80 6.44 2.89 -5.68
N ASN A 81 6.97 3.17 -4.49
CA ASN A 81 6.20 3.36 -3.27
C ASN A 81 5.83 4.84 -3.06
N GLY A 82 6.23 5.77 -3.94
CA GLY A 82 5.95 7.19 -3.81
C GLY A 82 6.89 7.94 -2.85
N ALA A 83 8.00 7.34 -2.42
CA ALA A 83 9.01 8.01 -1.59
C ALA A 83 9.98 8.83 -2.46
N TRP A 84 10.32 10.03 -2.00
CA TRP A 84 11.24 10.93 -2.68
C TRP A 84 12.68 10.66 -2.23
N LYS A 85 13.61 10.57 -3.17
CA LYS A 85 15.01 10.23 -2.95
C LYS A 85 15.91 11.22 -3.69
N LEU A 86 17.02 11.60 -3.05
CA LEU A 86 18.07 12.39 -3.69
C LEU A 86 18.86 11.50 -4.68
N SER A 87 19.19 12.07 -5.83
CA SER A 87 20.03 11.49 -6.90
C SER A 87 20.79 12.63 -7.60
N GLY A 88 21.59 12.35 -8.63
CA GLY A 88 22.33 13.41 -9.32
C GLY A 88 23.61 13.83 -8.59
N PHE A 89 24.32 12.85 -8.00
CA PHE A 89 25.51 13.09 -7.18
C PHE A 89 26.79 13.41 -7.98
N GLU A 90 26.72 13.49 -9.31
CA GLU A 90 27.86 13.72 -10.20
C GLU A 90 28.55 15.07 -10.02
N LEU A 91 27.86 16.08 -9.48
CA LEU A 91 28.42 17.42 -9.20
C LEU A 91 28.80 17.63 -7.73
N CYS A 92 28.63 16.60 -6.90
CA CYS A 92 28.88 16.71 -5.47
C CYS A 92 30.34 17.02 -5.16
N ILE A 93 30.55 17.80 -4.10
CA ILE A 93 31.88 18.13 -3.62
C ILE A 93 31.93 17.85 -2.13
N GLN A 94 32.97 17.10 -1.73
CA GLN A 94 33.23 16.81 -0.34
C GLN A 94 33.80 18.02 0.36
N GLY A 95 33.24 18.34 1.53
CA GLY A 95 33.76 19.38 2.37
C GLY A 95 35.10 18.99 3.01
N SER A 96 35.98 19.96 3.25
CA SER A 96 37.18 19.74 4.06
C SER A 96 36.82 19.49 5.52
N ALA A 97 37.67 18.74 6.24
CA ALA A 97 37.48 18.44 7.67
C ALA A 97 37.40 19.72 8.54
N ASP A 98 38.01 20.81 8.08
CA ASP A 98 38.05 22.11 8.76
C ASP A 98 36.90 23.04 8.32
N GLY A 99 36.04 22.62 7.38
CA GLY A 99 34.82 23.33 6.95
C GLY A 99 35.03 24.68 6.25
N THR A 100 36.26 25.06 5.91
CA THR A 100 36.61 26.45 5.57
C THR A 100 37.10 26.69 4.13
N ASN A 101 37.38 25.66 3.34
CA ASN A 101 37.86 25.82 1.97
C ASN A 101 37.37 24.70 1.04
N TYR A 102 36.68 25.08 -0.03
CA TYR A 102 36.14 24.17 -1.04
C TYR A 102 36.62 24.58 -2.44
N PRO A 103 36.91 23.62 -3.34
CA PRO A 103 37.39 23.91 -4.68
C PRO A 103 36.28 24.52 -5.54
N PHE A 104 36.17 25.86 -5.54
CA PHE A 104 35.16 26.54 -6.34
C PHE A 104 35.38 26.30 -7.84
N ARG A 105 34.36 25.72 -8.49
CA ARG A 105 34.33 25.55 -9.94
C ARG A 105 33.39 26.59 -10.55
N GLU A 106 33.97 27.49 -11.33
CA GLU A 106 33.21 28.47 -12.12
C GLU A 106 32.31 27.77 -13.14
N TYR A 107 31.17 28.39 -13.43
CA TYR A 107 30.31 27.95 -14.52
C TYR A 107 31.05 28.12 -15.85
N ASP A 108 31.10 27.07 -16.66
CA ASP A 108 31.75 27.09 -17.96
C ASP A 108 30.71 26.88 -19.06
N GLY A 109 30.45 27.91 -19.86
CA GLY A 109 29.50 27.85 -20.97
C GLY A 109 29.99 27.02 -22.16
N ASN A 110 31.24 26.55 -22.17
CA ASN A 110 31.80 25.73 -23.24
C ASN A 110 31.57 24.23 -23.02
N ILE A 111 31.12 23.82 -21.83
CA ILE A 111 30.79 22.44 -21.52
C ILE A 111 29.28 22.18 -21.55
N PRO A 112 28.83 20.95 -21.85
CA PRO A 112 27.41 20.61 -21.87
C PRO A 112 26.68 20.99 -20.57
N PRO A 113 25.43 21.51 -20.63
CA PRO A 113 24.66 21.91 -19.46
C PRO A 113 24.55 20.84 -18.37
N ILE A 114 24.45 19.56 -18.76
CA ILE A 114 24.36 18.42 -17.84
C ILE A 114 25.57 18.25 -16.91
N ILE A 115 26.73 18.83 -17.24
CA ILE A 115 27.92 18.81 -16.37
C ILE A 115 28.17 20.15 -15.66
N ASN A 116 27.23 21.08 -15.76
CA ASN A 116 27.16 22.30 -14.97
C ASN A 116 26.03 22.20 -13.94
N PRO A 117 26.14 22.90 -12.79
CA PRO A 117 25.00 23.04 -11.88
C PRO A 117 23.82 23.75 -12.57
N PRO A 118 22.58 23.36 -12.26
CA PRO A 118 21.40 23.89 -12.93
C PRO A 118 21.17 25.35 -12.53
N LEU A 119 21.21 26.25 -13.52
CA LEU A 119 21.20 27.70 -13.29
C LEU A 119 19.94 28.19 -12.57
N ASP A 120 18.79 27.61 -12.88
CA ASP A 120 17.48 28.01 -12.30
C ASP A 120 17.37 27.70 -10.81
N TYR A 121 18.24 26.83 -10.28
CA TYR A 121 18.28 26.44 -8.87
C TYR A 121 19.58 26.91 -8.19
N MET A 122 20.49 27.56 -8.93
CA MET A 122 21.78 28.00 -8.44
C MET A 122 21.61 29.20 -7.48
N ALA A 123 22.34 29.14 -6.36
CA ALA A 123 22.30 30.18 -5.34
C ALA A 123 23.13 31.42 -5.73
N PRO A 124 22.72 32.64 -5.34
CA PRO A 124 23.36 33.89 -5.79
C PRO A 124 24.81 34.09 -5.30
N GLU A 125 25.23 33.40 -4.25
CA GLU A 125 26.62 33.41 -3.75
C GLU A 125 27.63 32.81 -4.75
N TYR A 126 27.19 31.95 -5.67
CA TYR A 126 28.03 31.44 -6.77
C TYR A 126 28.62 32.59 -7.60
N GLN A 127 27.86 33.67 -7.79
CA GLN A 127 28.30 34.86 -8.50
C GLN A 127 28.88 35.92 -7.55
N THR A 128 28.25 36.13 -6.40
CA THR A 128 28.57 37.28 -5.53
C THR A 128 29.88 37.09 -4.78
N THR A 129 30.11 35.89 -4.24
CA THR A 129 31.28 35.57 -3.40
C THR A 129 32.15 34.48 -4.00
N LYS A 130 31.76 33.90 -5.15
CA LYS A 130 32.45 32.78 -5.79
C LYS A 130 32.69 31.63 -4.81
N SER A 131 31.63 31.30 -4.06
CA SER A 131 31.64 30.26 -3.04
C SER A 131 30.33 29.48 -3.07
N TYR A 132 30.35 28.29 -2.50
CA TYR A 132 29.14 27.53 -2.18
C TYR A 132 29.34 26.83 -0.84
N ASP A 133 28.24 26.57 -0.15
CA ASP A 133 28.19 25.87 1.13
C ASP A 133 26.90 25.02 1.21
N THR A 134 26.59 24.46 2.40
CA THR A 134 25.33 23.72 2.62
C THR A 134 24.10 24.60 2.36
N GLN A 135 24.19 25.91 2.57
CA GLN A 135 23.09 26.84 2.39
C GLN A 135 22.79 27.08 0.92
N SER A 136 23.75 26.87 0.02
CA SER A 136 23.53 26.86 -1.42
C SER A 136 22.56 25.76 -1.84
N ASP A 137 22.67 24.56 -1.25
CA ASP A 137 21.71 23.47 -1.46
C ASP A 137 20.32 23.84 -0.89
N MET A 138 20.28 24.55 0.25
CA MET A 138 19.02 25.02 0.85
C MET A 138 18.32 26.08 -0.01
N PHE A 139 19.06 26.91 -0.73
CA PHE A 139 18.48 27.83 -1.72
C PHE A 139 17.82 27.07 -2.87
N ALA A 140 18.52 26.04 -3.40
CA ALA A 140 17.99 25.18 -4.45
C ALA A 140 16.69 24.48 -3.98
N LEU A 141 16.64 24.00 -2.74
CA LEU A 141 15.42 23.48 -2.13
C LEU A 141 14.28 24.51 -2.13
N GLY A 142 14.56 25.78 -1.81
CA GLY A 142 13.58 26.86 -1.89
C GLY A 142 13.02 27.05 -3.30
N MET A 143 13.87 26.97 -4.32
CA MET A 143 13.47 27.06 -5.73
C MET A 143 12.64 25.85 -6.18
N ILE A 144 12.97 24.64 -5.69
CA ILE A 144 12.20 23.41 -5.91
C ILE A 144 10.81 23.54 -5.28
N ILE A 145 10.72 24.02 -4.04
CA ILE A 145 9.43 24.23 -3.36
C ILE A 145 8.58 25.24 -4.14
N TYR A 146 9.18 26.32 -4.65
CA TYR A 146 8.47 27.24 -5.52
C TYR A 146 7.92 26.56 -6.79
N ALA A 147 8.77 25.79 -7.48
CA ALA A 147 8.39 25.07 -8.70
C ALA A 147 7.26 24.05 -8.45
N LEU A 148 7.23 23.39 -7.30
CA LEU A 148 6.16 22.45 -6.92
C LEU A 148 4.77 23.11 -6.91
N TYR A 149 4.68 24.36 -6.44
CA TYR A 149 3.43 25.12 -6.42
C TYR A 149 3.18 25.94 -7.68
N ASN A 150 4.20 26.12 -8.52
CA ASN A 150 4.15 26.92 -9.74
C ASN A 150 4.24 26.07 -11.02
N HIS A 151 3.63 24.88 -11.01
CA HIS A 151 3.52 24.00 -12.19
C HIS A 151 4.87 23.69 -12.84
N GLY A 152 5.89 23.41 -12.03
CA GLY A 152 7.23 23.08 -12.48
C GLY A 152 8.11 24.28 -12.83
N LYS A 153 7.56 25.49 -12.88
CA LYS A 153 8.32 26.69 -13.22
C LYS A 153 8.95 27.32 -11.98
N THR A 154 10.24 27.57 -12.06
CA THR A 154 10.98 28.30 -11.03
C THR A 154 10.58 29.78 -11.00
N LEU A 155 11.09 30.51 -10.01
CA LEU A 155 10.84 31.96 -9.89
C LEU A 155 11.45 32.76 -11.04
N TYR A 156 12.51 32.21 -11.66
CA TYR A 156 13.25 32.78 -12.77
C TYR A 156 13.74 31.65 -13.67
N GLU A 157 13.48 31.75 -14.97
CA GLU A 157 13.88 30.76 -15.96
C GLU A 157 15.12 31.29 -16.71
N CYS A 158 16.29 30.72 -16.45
CA CYS A 158 17.55 31.15 -17.06
C CYS A 158 17.75 30.56 -18.45
N HIS A 159 17.10 29.43 -18.77
CA HIS A 159 17.22 28.71 -20.04
C HIS A 159 18.69 28.49 -20.46
N ASP A 160 19.48 27.92 -19.54
CA ASP A 160 20.92 27.66 -19.70
C ASP A 160 21.78 28.91 -20.05
N ASN A 161 21.26 30.12 -19.80
CA ASN A 161 21.99 31.36 -20.03
C ASN A 161 22.53 31.96 -18.74
N TYR A 162 23.85 31.89 -18.57
CA TYR A 162 24.54 32.43 -17.39
C TYR A 162 24.36 33.95 -17.22
N SER A 163 24.20 34.71 -18.30
CA SER A 163 23.95 36.16 -18.20
C SER A 163 22.57 36.46 -17.59
N THR A 164 21.59 35.58 -17.80
CA THR A 164 20.27 35.68 -17.18
C THR A 164 20.35 35.39 -15.69
N PHE A 165 21.12 34.38 -15.30
CA PHE A 165 21.38 34.06 -13.88
C PHE A 165 22.01 35.24 -13.12
N ILE A 166 22.96 35.95 -13.72
CA ILE A 166 23.58 37.13 -13.10
C ILE A 166 22.52 38.21 -12.82
N LYS A 167 21.65 38.50 -13.80
CA LYS A 167 20.56 39.50 -13.64
C LYS A 167 19.58 39.09 -12.55
N MET A 168 19.17 37.83 -12.54
CA MET A 168 18.30 37.26 -11.49
C MET A 168 18.93 37.43 -10.11
N SER A 169 20.22 37.13 -9.95
CA SER A 169 20.92 37.23 -8.68
C SER A 169 20.89 38.64 -8.09
N ASP A 170 20.90 39.65 -8.96
CA ASP A 170 20.72 41.05 -8.54
C ASP A 170 19.25 41.38 -8.22
N ASP A 171 18.30 40.90 -9.02
CA ASP A 171 16.85 41.09 -8.79
C ASP A 171 16.36 40.45 -7.49
N LEU A 172 16.95 39.31 -7.07
CA LEU A 172 16.63 38.63 -5.81
C LEU A 172 16.82 39.54 -4.59
N LYS A 173 17.78 40.47 -4.64
CA LYS A 173 18.03 41.44 -3.54
C LYS A 173 16.84 42.37 -3.33
N ALA A 174 16.04 42.61 -4.37
CA ALA A 174 14.86 43.46 -4.36
C ALA A 174 13.54 42.65 -4.46
N MET A 175 13.56 41.35 -4.14
CA MET A 175 12.39 40.49 -4.33
C MET A 175 11.18 40.96 -3.52
N ASN A 176 10.07 41.20 -4.25
CA ASN A 176 8.77 41.49 -3.65
C ASN A 176 8.03 40.20 -3.25
N THR A 177 7.37 40.24 -2.09
CA THR A 177 6.60 39.11 -1.53
C THR A 177 5.43 38.66 -2.41
N THR A 178 4.97 39.51 -3.34
CA THR A 178 3.86 39.21 -4.25
C THR A 178 4.15 38.02 -5.18
N LYS A 179 5.41 37.82 -5.58
CA LYS A 179 5.79 36.68 -6.44
C LYS A 179 5.66 35.33 -5.72
N LEU A 180 5.70 35.33 -4.38
CA LEU A 180 5.56 34.14 -3.52
C LEU A 180 4.11 33.87 -3.10
N SER A 181 3.14 34.62 -3.64
CA SER A 181 1.71 34.45 -3.31
C SER A 181 1.13 33.08 -3.72
N ILE A 182 1.78 32.40 -4.68
CA ILE A 182 1.41 31.05 -5.12
C ILE A 182 1.68 29.98 -4.05
N LEU A 183 2.57 30.26 -3.09
CA LEU A 183 2.89 29.35 -2.00
C LEU A 183 1.81 29.36 -0.91
N PRO A 184 1.55 28.21 -0.25
CA PRO A 184 0.73 28.16 0.96
C PRO A 184 1.22 29.14 2.02
N ALA A 185 0.27 29.77 2.73
CA ALA A 185 0.58 30.81 3.70
C ALA A 185 1.48 30.28 4.84
N GLU A 186 1.32 29.01 5.24
CA GLU A 186 2.07 28.44 6.36
C GLU A 186 3.56 28.22 6.05
N VAL A 187 3.94 28.10 4.76
CA VAL A 187 5.33 27.83 4.34
C VAL A 187 6.00 29.03 3.67
N ARG A 188 5.22 30.01 3.21
CA ARG A 188 5.68 31.15 2.40
C ARG A 188 6.86 31.91 3.01
N ASP A 189 6.78 32.25 4.30
CA ASP A 189 7.82 33.02 4.97
C ASP A 189 9.11 32.19 5.14
N HIS A 190 8.98 30.90 5.39
CA HIS A 190 10.14 29.99 5.48
C HIS A 190 10.80 29.78 4.12
N VAL A 191 10.04 29.67 3.03
CA VAL A 191 10.59 29.63 1.66
C VAL A 191 11.26 30.96 1.30
N LYS A 192 10.69 32.10 1.72
CA LYS A 192 11.33 33.41 1.55
C LYS A 192 12.70 33.45 2.25
N MET A 193 12.83 32.84 3.43
CA MET A 193 14.13 32.71 4.10
C MET A 193 15.09 31.84 3.31
N LEU A 194 14.66 30.68 2.80
CA LEU A 194 15.48 29.82 1.92
C LEU A 194 15.98 30.57 0.68
N LEU A 195 15.14 31.43 0.09
CA LEU A 195 15.47 32.23 -1.10
C LEU A 195 16.23 33.54 -0.79
N SER A 196 16.69 33.73 0.44
CA SER A 196 17.52 34.89 0.82
C SER A 196 18.82 34.93 0.04
N SER A 197 19.22 36.12 -0.42
CA SER A 197 20.54 36.34 -1.03
C SER A 197 21.71 36.16 -0.04
N LYS A 198 21.44 36.22 1.27
CA LYS A 198 22.42 35.96 2.33
C LYS A 198 22.28 34.50 2.82
N PRO A 199 23.30 33.65 2.63
CA PRO A 199 23.31 32.26 3.09
C PRO A 199 22.99 32.09 4.58
N GLU A 200 23.48 33.00 5.44
CA GLU A 200 23.33 32.88 6.90
C GLU A 200 21.88 33.01 7.40
N LEU A 201 20.98 33.56 6.58
CA LEU A 201 19.57 33.74 6.94
C LEU A 201 18.69 32.53 6.58
N ARG A 202 19.22 31.58 5.81
CA ARG A 202 18.48 30.39 5.39
C ARG A 202 18.47 29.37 6.55
N PRO A 203 17.33 28.75 6.89
CA PRO A 203 17.33 27.66 7.86
C PRO A 203 18.07 26.44 7.31
N ASP A 204 18.71 25.66 8.18
CA ASP A 204 19.24 24.36 7.79
C ASP A 204 18.09 23.34 7.54
N ALA A 205 18.40 22.22 6.88
CA ALA A 205 17.40 21.22 6.52
C ALA A 205 16.66 20.62 7.73
N GLY A 206 17.35 20.41 8.86
CA GLY A 206 16.77 19.86 10.08
C GLY A 206 15.91 20.86 10.85
N GLN A 207 16.20 22.17 10.72
CA GLN A 207 15.33 23.24 11.20
C GLN A 207 14.09 23.39 10.31
N PHE A 208 14.28 23.37 8.98
CA PHE A 208 13.19 23.55 8.03
C PHE A 208 12.18 22.40 8.08
N SER A 209 12.61 21.15 8.28
CA SER A 209 11.67 20.01 8.41
C SER A 209 10.72 20.11 9.62
N LYS A 210 11.00 20.98 10.58
CA LYS A 210 10.21 21.16 11.81
C LYS A 210 9.14 22.25 11.72
N VAL A 211 9.03 22.98 10.60
CA VAL A 211 8.05 24.06 10.48
C VAL A 211 6.61 23.54 10.62
N PRO A 212 5.65 24.36 11.12
CA PRO A 212 4.26 23.94 11.32
C PRO A 212 3.58 23.37 10.08
N PHE A 213 4.01 23.79 8.89
CA PHE A 213 3.51 23.30 7.61
C PHE A 213 3.64 21.76 7.45
N PHE A 214 4.65 21.12 8.07
CA PHE A 214 4.85 19.67 8.00
C PHE A 214 4.23 18.89 9.18
N GLN A 215 3.50 19.57 10.08
CA GLN A 215 2.93 18.96 11.29
C GLN A 215 1.52 18.39 11.06
N ASP A 216 1.06 18.28 9.82
CA ASP A 216 -0.24 17.71 9.52
C ASP A 216 -0.27 16.20 9.80
N VAL A 217 -1.49 15.69 10.08
CA VAL A 217 -1.71 14.31 10.48
C VAL A 217 -1.26 13.32 9.41
N GLY A 218 -1.41 13.65 8.13
CA GLY A 218 -1.02 12.79 7.02
C GLY A 218 0.49 12.63 6.95
N THR A 219 1.21 13.75 6.89
CA THR A 219 2.68 13.79 6.88
C THR A 219 3.27 13.07 8.08
N LYS A 220 2.77 13.34 9.30
CA LYS A 220 3.28 12.68 10.52
C LYS A 220 2.98 11.19 10.58
N THR A 221 1.87 10.75 10.01
CA THR A 221 1.56 9.31 9.90
C THR A 221 2.52 8.62 8.94
N LEU A 222 2.85 9.24 7.80
CA LEU A 222 3.80 8.69 6.84
C LEU A 222 5.24 8.67 7.38
N GLU A 223 5.65 9.71 8.12
CA GLU A 223 6.94 9.77 8.81
C GLU A 223 7.07 8.68 9.87
N TYR A 224 6.01 8.48 10.66
CA TYR A 224 6.01 7.42 11.66
C TYR A 224 6.04 6.04 11.01
N LEU A 225 5.30 5.83 9.91
CA LEU A 225 5.32 4.59 9.12
C LEU A 225 6.74 4.19 8.67
N ASP A 226 7.55 5.14 8.19
CA ASP A 226 8.92 4.87 7.74
C ASP A 226 9.89 4.57 8.90
N SER A 227 9.57 4.99 10.13
CA SER A 227 10.39 4.75 11.34
C SER A 227 9.94 3.55 12.19
N LEU A 228 8.85 2.85 11.81
CA LEU A 228 8.29 1.74 12.58
C LEU A 228 9.24 0.57 12.82
N PHE A 229 10.26 0.37 11.98
CA PHE A 229 11.19 -0.74 12.13
C PHE A 229 11.95 -0.71 13.47
N GLN A 230 12.18 0.48 14.04
CA GLN A 230 12.89 0.66 15.30
C GLN A 230 11.97 0.58 16.54
N VAL A 231 10.66 0.42 16.31
CA VAL A 231 9.63 0.46 17.35
C VAL A 231 9.27 -0.96 17.80
N ASP A 232 8.94 -1.14 19.08
CA ASP A 232 8.51 -2.43 19.61
C ASP A 232 7.10 -2.84 19.12
N ASN A 233 6.80 -4.14 19.17
CA ASN A 233 5.53 -4.69 18.67
C ASN A 233 4.30 -4.10 19.39
N ILE A 234 4.41 -3.71 20.67
CA ILE A 234 3.26 -3.20 21.42
C ILE A 234 2.88 -1.83 20.88
N GLN A 235 3.83 -0.90 20.79
CA GLN A 235 3.58 0.42 20.21
C GLN A 235 3.14 0.35 18.74
N ARG A 236 3.76 -0.51 17.94
CA ARG A 236 3.33 -0.77 16.55
C ARG A 236 1.88 -1.22 16.47
N SER A 237 1.47 -2.14 17.36
CA SER A 237 0.09 -2.63 17.39
C SER A 237 -0.92 -1.53 17.74
N MET A 238 -0.55 -0.57 18.60
CA MET A 238 -1.39 0.58 18.93
C MET A 238 -1.52 1.53 17.74
N PHE A 239 -0.41 1.77 17.03
CA PHE A 239 -0.42 2.59 15.82
C PHE A 239 -1.29 2.00 14.72
N TYR A 240 -1.16 0.71 14.40
CA TYR A 240 -2.01 0.09 13.39
C TYR A 240 -3.50 0.09 13.77
N LYS A 241 -3.85 0.14 15.07
CA LYS A 241 -5.24 0.30 15.51
C LYS A 241 -5.77 1.72 15.31
N SER A 242 -4.93 2.76 15.31
CA SER A 242 -5.35 4.15 15.10
C SER A 242 -5.34 4.57 13.63
N LEU A 243 -4.58 3.86 12.80
CA LEU A 243 -4.41 4.12 11.36
C LEU A 243 -5.72 4.22 10.53
N PRO A 244 -6.82 3.49 10.82
CA PRO A 244 -8.07 3.63 10.05
C PRO A 244 -8.59 5.07 9.96
N GLN A 245 -8.43 5.86 11.03
CA GLN A 245 -8.90 7.25 11.08
C GLN A 245 -8.15 8.18 10.12
N VAL A 246 -6.93 7.79 9.74
CA VAL A 246 -6.06 8.55 8.83
C VAL A 246 -6.24 8.08 7.39
N ILE A 247 -6.38 6.76 7.17
CA ILE A 247 -6.66 6.17 5.83
C ILE A 247 -7.87 6.84 5.18
N ASP A 248 -8.88 7.19 5.96
CA ASP A 248 -10.09 7.88 5.48
C ASP A 248 -9.85 9.28 4.92
N LYS A 249 -8.79 9.95 5.37
CA LYS A 249 -8.45 11.33 5.00
C LYS A 249 -7.40 11.41 3.90
N LEU A 250 -6.70 10.31 3.64
CA LEU A 250 -5.60 10.28 2.69
C LEU A 250 -6.08 9.97 1.26
N PRO A 251 -5.44 10.55 0.23
CA PRO A 251 -5.71 10.21 -1.16
C PRO A 251 -5.47 8.72 -1.44
N MET A 252 -6.25 8.16 -2.35
CA MET A 252 -6.22 6.72 -2.61
C MET A 252 -4.85 6.24 -3.11
N ARG A 253 -4.19 7.02 -3.97
CA ARG A 253 -2.82 6.71 -4.43
C ARG A 253 -1.84 6.56 -3.26
N VAL A 254 -1.91 7.43 -2.27
CA VAL A 254 -1.05 7.38 -1.07
C VAL A 254 -1.37 6.15 -0.23
N ASN A 255 -2.66 5.82 -0.06
CA ASN A 255 -3.08 4.61 0.62
C ASN A 255 -2.54 3.34 -0.06
N LEU A 256 -2.55 3.28 -1.40
CA LEU A 256 -2.07 2.14 -2.17
C LEU A 256 -0.53 2.05 -2.21
N GLN A 257 0.16 3.14 -2.49
CA GLN A 257 1.61 3.13 -2.73
C GLN A 257 2.43 3.19 -1.45
N ARG A 258 1.99 3.99 -0.46
CA ARG A 258 2.72 4.19 0.81
C ARG A 258 2.21 3.26 1.90
N ILE A 259 0.92 3.36 2.24
CA ILE A 259 0.38 2.63 3.39
C ILE A 259 0.35 1.13 3.12
N ALA A 260 -0.28 0.68 2.03
CA ALA A 260 -0.36 -0.76 1.75
C ALA A 260 1.01 -1.41 1.55
N SER A 261 2.00 -0.70 0.99
CA SER A 261 3.37 -1.19 0.89
C SER A 261 4.06 -1.28 2.25
N ALA A 262 3.84 -0.34 3.17
CA ALA A 262 4.34 -0.46 4.54
C ALA A 262 3.68 -1.62 5.31
N LEU A 263 2.37 -1.81 5.14
CA LEU A 263 1.63 -2.93 5.72
C LEU A 263 2.13 -4.29 5.21
N GLU A 264 2.54 -4.38 3.95
CA GLU A 264 3.08 -5.61 3.37
C GLU A 264 4.36 -6.07 4.06
N LEU A 265 5.25 -5.14 4.44
CA LEU A 265 6.50 -5.47 5.13
C LEU A 265 6.25 -6.18 6.47
N GLU A 266 5.10 -5.94 7.10
CA GLU A 266 4.69 -6.58 8.35
C GLU A 266 4.17 -8.01 8.17
N PHE A 267 3.83 -8.43 6.96
CA PHE A 267 3.33 -9.78 6.73
C PHE A 267 4.37 -10.87 7.03
N ILE A 268 5.63 -10.48 7.19
CA ILE A 268 6.71 -11.37 7.65
C ILE A 268 6.54 -11.72 9.15
N ASN A 269 5.88 -10.86 9.96
CA ASN A 269 5.68 -11.07 11.38
C ASN A 269 4.24 -11.54 11.70
N PRO A 270 4.01 -12.83 11.99
CA PRO A 270 2.66 -13.38 12.22
C PRO A 270 1.90 -12.76 13.39
N GLU A 271 2.60 -12.23 14.39
CA GLU A 271 1.97 -11.56 15.55
C GLU A 271 1.36 -10.21 15.17
N MET A 272 1.88 -9.56 14.13
CA MET A 272 1.44 -8.23 13.69
C MET A 272 0.32 -8.29 12.65
N ILE A 273 0.21 -9.39 11.89
CA ILE A 273 -0.81 -9.57 10.84
C ILE A 273 -2.23 -9.22 11.32
N PRO A 274 -2.70 -9.66 12.49
CA PRO A 274 -4.06 -9.33 12.95
C PRO A 274 -4.34 -7.84 13.12
N PHE A 275 -3.32 -7.01 13.34
CA PHE A 275 -3.46 -5.56 13.50
C PHE A 275 -3.33 -4.81 12.17
N VAL A 276 -2.53 -5.36 11.26
CA VAL A 276 -2.22 -4.77 9.95
C VAL A 276 -3.31 -5.08 8.93
N LEU A 277 -3.81 -6.32 8.92
CA LEU A 277 -4.74 -6.82 7.91
C LEU A 277 -6.08 -6.06 7.85
N PRO A 278 -6.69 -5.60 8.96
CA PRO A 278 -7.88 -4.75 8.90
C PRO A 278 -7.66 -3.46 8.11
N ASN A 279 -6.49 -2.84 8.24
CA ASN A 279 -6.14 -1.63 7.49
C ASN A 279 -6.01 -1.92 5.99
N MET A 280 -5.41 -3.06 5.63
CA MET A 280 -5.33 -3.50 4.24
C MET A 280 -6.72 -3.69 3.63
N PHE A 281 -7.66 -4.29 4.37
CA PHE A 281 -9.02 -4.46 3.90
C PHE A 281 -9.82 -3.15 3.81
N LEU A 282 -9.58 -2.20 4.70
CA LEU A 282 -10.18 -0.87 4.60
C LEU A 282 -9.76 -0.16 3.30
N ILE A 283 -8.48 -0.24 2.94
CA ILE A 283 -7.98 0.28 1.67
C ILE A 283 -8.59 -0.51 0.50
N ALA A 284 -8.66 -1.83 0.62
CA ALA A 284 -9.25 -2.71 -0.39
C ALA A 284 -10.72 -2.41 -0.64
N GLU A 285 -11.50 -2.04 0.37
CA GLU A 285 -12.91 -1.70 0.22
C GLU A 285 -13.09 -0.48 -0.69
N LYS A 286 -12.25 0.54 -0.53
CA LYS A 286 -12.28 1.79 -1.29
C LYS A 286 -11.67 1.72 -2.69
N ALA A 287 -10.83 0.72 -2.95
CA ALA A 287 -10.09 0.60 -4.21
C ALA A 287 -11.02 0.26 -5.38
N SER A 288 -10.65 0.66 -6.60
CA SER A 288 -11.25 0.07 -7.80
C SER A 288 -10.90 -1.42 -7.91
N ASN A 289 -11.55 -2.14 -8.82
CA ASN A 289 -11.21 -3.53 -9.08
C ASN A 289 -9.81 -3.66 -9.69
N GLU A 290 -9.42 -2.74 -10.59
CA GLU A 290 -8.07 -2.72 -11.16
C GLU A 290 -7.01 -2.44 -10.09
N GLU A 291 -7.24 -1.46 -9.22
CA GLU A 291 -6.34 -1.11 -8.12
C GLU A 291 -6.19 -2.26 -7.12
N TYR A 292 -7.31 -2.92 -6.77
CA TYR A 292 -7.29 -4.08 -5.89
C TYR A 292 -6.44 -5.21 -6.48
N GLN A 293 -6.68 -5.55 -7.75
CA GLN A 293 -5.98 -6.66 -8.41
C GLN A 293 -4.50 -6.34 -8.67
N GLY A 294 -4.17 -5.09 -9.00
CA GLY A 294 -2.80 -4.65 -9.28
C GLY A 294 -1.94 -4.46 -8.03
N TYR A 295 -2.48 -3.82 -6.99
CA TYR A 295 -1.67 -3.39 -5.83
C TYR A 295 -1.93 -4.20 -4.56
N ILE A 296 -3.18 -4.58 -4.27
CA ILE A 296 -3.54 -5.13 -2.95
C ILE A 296 -3.50 -6.66 -2.95
N PHE A 297 -4.15 -7.28 -3.92
CA PHE A 297 -4.31 -8.72 -4.00
C PHE A 297 -2.97 -9.48 -4.06
N PRO A 298 -1.94 -9.03 -4.82
CA PRO A 298 -0.63 -9.67 -4.82
C PRO A 298 0.02 -9.69 -3.43
N LYS A 299 -0.16 -8.63 -2.65
CA LYS A 299 0.34 -8.52 -1.27
C LYS A 299 -0.41 -9.49 -0.35
N LEU A 300 -1.74 -9.59 -0.47
CA LEU A 300 -2.56 -10.53 0.30
C LEU A 300 -2.23 -12.01 0.04
N LYS A 301 -1.77 -12.37 -1.17
CA LYS A 301 -1.33 -13.74 -1.48
C LYS A 301 -0.23 -14.25 -0.53
N GLN A 302 0.57 -13.35 0.05
CA GLN A 302 1.60 -13.72 1.03
C GLN A 302 0.97 -14.19 2.35
N VAL A 303 -0.06 -13.50 2.83
CA VAL A 303 -0.79 -13.84 4.06
C VAL A 303 -1.48 -15.20 3.94
N PHE A 304 -2.01 -15.54 2.77
CA PHE A 304 -2.68 -16.83 2.55
C PHE A 304 -1.76 -18.03 2.74
N LYS A 305 -0.44 -17.87 2.53
CA LYS A 305 0.55 -18.94 2.72
C LYS A 305 0.89 -19.20 4.19
N ILE A 306 0.67 -18.22 5.07
CA ILE A 306 1.08 -18.25 6.49
C ILE A 306 0.06 -19.04 7.35
N GLN A 307 -1.07 -19.45 6.78
CA GLN A 307 -2.21 -20.03 7.49
C GLN A 307 -2.02 -21.45 8.04
N LYS A 308 -0.88 -22.11 7.80
CA LYS A 308 -0.59 -23.41 8.43
C LYS A 308 0.14 -23.17 9.76
N PRO A 309 -0.42 -23.57 10.91
CA PRO A 309 0.27 -23.43 12.18
C PRO A 309 1.57 -24.23 12.14
N PRO A 310 2.74 -23.63 12.45
CA PRO A 310 3.91 -24.40 12.81
C PRO A 310 3.57 -25.20 14.06
N ALA A 311 3.63 -26.53 13.97
CA ALA A 311 3.29 -27.42 15.06
C ALA A 311 4.06 -27.02 16.33
N GLY A 312 3.33 -26.71 17.42
CA GLY A 312 3.92 -26.41 18.74
C GLY A 312 4.29 -24.95 19.01
N SER A 313 3.95 -23.99 18.14
CA SER A 313 4.25 -22.56 18.37
C SER A 313 3.11 -21.80 19.08
N GLY A 314 3.45 -20.89 20.00
CA GLY A 314 2.50 -19.95 20.64
C GLY A 314 1.80 -18.99 19.65
N ALA A 315 2.16 -19.05 18.37
CA ALA A 315 1.57 -18.27 17.27
C ALA A 315 0.16 -18.73 16.85
N SER A 316 -0.33 -19.87 17.35
CA SER A 316 -1.68 -20.38 17.02
C SER A 316 -2.76 -19.32 17.26
N GLY A 317 -2.74 -18.59 18.39
CA GLY A 317 -3.75 -17.55 18.65
C GLY A 317 -3.82 -16.45 17.57
N CYS A 318 -2.67 -16.01 17.07
CA CYS A 318 -2.57 -14.96 16.05
C CYS A 318 -3.01 -15.45 14.66
N ILE A 319 -2.68 -16.69 14.32
CA ILE A 319 -3.11 -17.32 13.05
C ILE A 319 -4.64 -17.48 13.04
N MET A 320 -5.23 -17.91 14.16
CA MET A 320 -6.68 -18.01 14.32
C MET A 320 -7.34 -16.63 14.15
N GLN A 321 -6.78 -15.59 14.76
CA GLN A 321 -7.28 -14.21 14.60
C GLN A 321 -7.16 -13.73 13.15
N THR A 322 -6.08 -14.09 12.45
CA THR A 322 -5.88 -13.78 11.03
C THR A 322 -6.95 -14.45 10.18
N LEU A 323 -7.22 -15.75 10.39
CA LEU A 323 -8.30 -16.47 9.70
C LEU A 323 -9.67 -15.83 9.98
N LEU A 324 -9.95 -15.41 11.22
CA LEU A 324 -11.19 -14.69 11.53
C LEU A 324 -11.35 -13.40 10.72
N ILE A 325 -10.30 -12.60 10.60
CA ILE A 325 -10.32 -11.33 9.83
C ILE A 325 -10.53 -11.62 8.33
N LEU A 326 -9.88 -12.66 7.80
CA LEU A 326 -10.05 -13.08 6.41
C LEU A 326 -11.48 -13.55 6.14
N MET A 327 -12.07 -14.36 7.03
CA MET A 327 -13.46 -14.81 6.89
C MET A 327 -14.43 -13.63 6.92
N ARG A 328 -14.25 -12.68 7.85
CA ARG A 328 -15.11 -11.48 7.92
C ARG A 328 -15.11 -10.65 6.64
N ASN A 329 -13.96 -10.59 5.95
CA ASN A 329 -13.79 -9.85 4.70
C ASN A 329 -13.92 -10.71 3.43
N MET A 330 -14.40 -11.94 3.54
CA MET A 330 -14.45 -12.88 2.42
C MET A 330 -15.35 -12.40 1.28
N ASN A 331 -16.50 -11.79 1.59
CA ASN A 331 -17.40 -11.25 0.56
C ASN A 331 -16.71 -10.17 -0.28
N LEU A 332 -15.90 -9.30 0.33
CA LEU A 332 -15.12 -8.29 -0.38
C LEU A 332 -14.11 -8.94 -1.32
N MET A 333 -13.35 -9.93 -0.84
CA MET A 333 -12.37 -10.65 -1.65
C MET A 333 -13.02 -11.35 -2.83
N LEU A 334 -14.13 -12.05 -2.60
CA LEU A 334 -14.86 -12.77 -3.66
C LEU A 334 -15.46 -11.82 -4.71
N THR A 335 -15.85 -10.61 -4.32
CA THR A 335 -16.43 -9.64 -5.25
C THR A 335 -15.36 -8.97 -6.13
N LYS A 336 -14.16 -8.72 -5.59
CA LYS A 336 -13.10 -7.99 -6.31
C LYS A 336 -12.07 -8.88 -7.01
N THR A 337 -12.02 -10.17 -6.66
CA THR A 337 -11.04 -11.12 -7.22
C THR A 337 -11.61 -11.85 -8.46
N PRO A 338 -10.82 -12.02 -9.54
CA PRO A 338 -11.24 -12.83 -10.69
C PRO A 338 -11.47 -14.31 -10.32
N PRO A 339 -12.34 -15.04 -11.06
CA PRO A 339 -12.71 -16.42 -10.73
C PRO A 339 -11.54 -17.40 -10.75
N GLU A 340 -10.54 -17.19 -11.62
CA GLU A 340 -9.35 -18.05 -11.68
C GLU A 340 -8.49 -17.91 -10.43
N ASP A 341 -8.26 -16.68 -9.98
CA ASP A 341 -7.54 -16.39 -8.74
C ASP A 341 -8.32 -16.83 -7.49
N ILE A 342 -9.66 -16.79 -7.51
CA ILE A 342 -10.50 -17.32 -6.43
C ILE A 342 -10.20 -18.81 -6.21
N LYS A 343 -10.19 -19.60 -7.28
CA LYS A 343 -9.92 -21.04 -7.20
C LYS A 343 -8.50 -21.33 -6.69
N GLN A 344 -7.52 -20.59 -7.20
CA GLN A 344 -6.11 -20.84 -6.89
C GLN A 344 -5.71 -20.38 -5.48
N HIS A 345 -6.26 -19.25 -5.00
CA HIS A 345 -5.76 -18.58 -3.81
C HIS A 345 -6.77 -18.44 -2.68
N ILE A 346 -8.06 -18.23 -2.98
CA ILE A 346 -9.08 -17.97 -1.94
C ILE A 346 -9.71 -19.26 -1.43
N LEU A 347 -10.04 -20.21 -2.31
CA LEU A 347 -10.64 -21.50 -1.87
C LEU A 347 -9.74 -22.29 -0.90
N PRO A 348 -8.41 -22.36 -1.06
CA PRO A 348 -7.54 -22.98 -0.05
C PRO A 348 -7.68 -22.35 1.35
N VAL A 349 -7.91 -21.03 1.43
CA VAL A 349 -8.15 -20.34 2.70
C VAL A 349 -9.46 -20.79 3.34
N VAL A 350 -10.51 -20.98 2.53
CA VAL A 350 -11.80 -21.51 2.99
C VAL A 350 -11.66 -22.94 3.50
N TYR A 351 -10.88 -23.79 2.81
CA TYR A 351 -10.64 -25.17 3.27
C TYR A 351 -9.88 -25.20 4.61
N ASN A 352 -8.87 -24.35 4.76
CA ASN A 352 -8.14 -24.21 6.02
C ASN A 352 -9.04 -23.70 7.16
N ALA A 353 -9.96 -22.78 6.87
CA ALA A 353 -10.90 -22.26 7.85
C ALA A 353 -11.91 -23.31 8.33
N LEU A 354 -12.35 -24.22 7.44
CA LEU A 354 -13.18 -25.37 7.81
C LEU A 354 -12.40 -26.38 8.67
N ASP A 355 -11.11 -26.58 8.39
CA ASP A 355 -10.25 -27.49 9.17
C ASP A 355 -9.77 -26.87 10.50
N ALA A 356 -10.08 -25.60 10.78
CA ALA A 356 -9.65 -24.91 12.00
C ALA A 356 -10.40 -25.42 13.25
N GLU A 357 -9.73 -25.43 14.41
CA GLU A 357 -10.33 -25.88 15.68
C GLU A 357 -11.29 -24.84 16.31
N SER A 358 -11.22 -23.58 15.86
CA SER A 358 -12.02 -22.48 16.42
C SER A 358 -13.47 -22.53 15.92
N SER A 359 -14.42 -22.69 16.85
CA SER A 359 -15.85 -22.65 16.54
C SER A 359 -16.29 -21.36 15.84
N GLN A 360 -15.72 -20.21 16.22
CA GLN A 360 -16.03 -18.91 15.60
C GLN A 360 -15.60 -18.85 14.13
N VAL A 361 -14.43 -19.41 13.79
CA VAL A 361 -13.95 -19.48 12.39
C VAL A 361 -14.87 -20.38 11.57
N GLN A 362 -15.20 -21.54 12.11
CA GLN A 362 -16.09 -22.51 11.46
C GLN A 362 -17.47 -21.90 11.20
N GLU A 363 -18.09 -21.23 12.18
CA GLU A 363 -19.40 -20.59 12.02
C GLU A 363 -19.42 -19.54 10.92
N LEU A 364 -18.42 -18.65 10.90
CA LEU A 364 -18.29 -17.63 9.86
C LEU A 364 -18.10 -18.28 8.48
N CYS A 365 -17.21 -19.27 8.38
CA CYS A 365 -16.95 -19.97 7.13
C CYS A 365 -18.21 -20.64 6.58
N LEU A 366 -18.95 -21.37 7.43
CA LEU A 366 -20.20 -22.05 7.08
C LEU A 366 -21.30 -21.07 6.63
N ALA A 367 -21.35 -19.87 7.21
CA ALA A 367 -22.31 -18.84 6.80
C ALA A 367 -22.01 -18.26 5.41
N ILE A 368 -20.73 -18.18 5.02
CA ILE A 368 -20.30 -17.52 3.77
C ILE A 368 -20.28 -18.50 2.59
N ILE A 369 -19.90 -19.78 2.78
CA ILE A 369 -19.81 -20.77 1.68
C ILE A 369 -21.00 -20.74 0.70
N PRO A 370 -22.27 -20.66 1.15
CA PRO A 370 -23.41 -20.62 0.23
C PRO A 370 -23.43 -19.40 -0.71
N SER A 371 -22.85 -18.25 -0.33
CA SER A 371 -22.90 -17.03 -1.15
C SER A 371 -22.08 -17.15 -2.45
N PHE A 372 -21.07 -18.01 -2.45
CA PHE A 372 -20.18 -18.23 -3.60
C PHE A 372 -20.15 -19.68 -4.08
N ALA A 373 -21.16 -20.48 -3.72
CA ALA A 373 -21.29 -21.87 -4.14
C ALA A 373 -21.24 -22.05 -5.67
N HIS A 374 -21.72 -21.06 -6.43
CA HIS A 374 -21.70 -21.05 -7.89
C HIS A 374 -20.29 -20.91 -8.50
N LEU A 375 -19.31 -20.43 -7.74
CA LEU A 375 -17.90 -20.31 -8.16
C LEU A 375 -17.08 -21.58 -7.88
N ILE A 376 -17.64 -22.51 -7.10
CA ILE A 376 -16.99 -23.74 -6.68
C ILE A 376 -17.41 -24.84 -7.65
N ASP A 377 -16.45 -25.56 -8.22
CA ASP A 377 -16.77 -26.70 -9.06
C ASP A 377 -17.35 -27.88 -8.26
N LEU A 378 -18.08 -28.75 -8.95
CA LEU A 378 -18.79 -29.88 -8.31
C LEU A 378 -17.82 -30.88 -7.67
N GLN A 379 -16.58 -31.00 -8.18
CA GLN A 379 -15.57 -31.91 -7.63
C GLN A 379 -15.05 -31.39 -6.29
N ALA A 380 -14.66 -30.12 -6.21
CA ALA A 380 -14.25 -29.46 -4.99
C ALA A 380 -15.37 -29.43 -3.95
N MET A 381 -16.62 -29.22 -4.38
CA MET A 381 -17.77 -29.31 -3.47
C MET A 381 -17.90 -30.73 -2.87
N LYS A 382 -17.81 -31.77 -3.71
CA LYS A 382 -17.93 -33.17 -3.28
C LYS A 382 -16.76 -33.67 -2.43
N TYR A 383 -15.53 -33.36 -2.83
CA TYR A 383 -14.33 -33.97 -2.24
C TYR A 383 -13.62 -33.09 -1.22
N CYS A 384 -13.80 -31.76 -1.28
CA CYS A 384 -13.14 -30.84 -0.34
C CYS A 384 -14.10 -30.28 0.71
N ILE A 385 -15.28 -29.82 0.31
CA ILE A 385 -16.18 -29.08 1.22
C ILE A 385 -17.09 -30.01 2.01
N LEU A 386 -17.88 -30.86 1.33
CA LEU A 386 -18.83 -31.75 2.00
C LEU A 386 -18.18 -32.66 3.08
N PRO A 387 -17.02 -33.28 2.85
CA PRO A 387 -16.38 -34.12 3.86
C PRO A 387 -15.96 -33.32 5.10
N ARG A 388 -15.53 -32.07 4.92
CA ARG A 388 -15.16 -31.17 6.03
C ARG A 388 -16.38 -30.72 6.82
N ILE A 389 -17.47 -30.33 6.16
CA ILE A 389 -18.73 -29.99 6.85
C ILE A 389 -19.26 -31.19 7.63
N LYS A 390 -19.21 -32.39 7.03
CA LYS A 390 -19.56 -33.65 7.68
C LYS A 390 -18.72 -33.87 8.94
N LYS A 391 -17.39 -33.76 8.83
CA LYS A 391 -16.46 -33.90 9.96
C LYS A 391 -16.82 -32.93 11.09
N ILE A 392 -16.98 -31.64 10.80
CA ILE A 392 -17.34 -30.60 11.79
C ILE A 392 -18.67 -30.95 12.46
N CYS A 393 -19.69 -31.34 11.69
CA CYS A 393 -21.01 -31.66 12.22
C CYS A 393 -21.02 -32.81 13.23
N PHE A 394 -20.13 -33.80 13.05
CA PHE A 394 -19.98 -34.95 13.95
C PHE A 394 -19.06 -34.69 15.14
N GLU A 395 -17.94 -34.02 14.92
CA GLU A 395 -16.92 -33.81 15.95
C GLU A 395 -17.23 -32.63 16.88
N THR A 396 -18.03 -31.65 16.42
CA THR A 396 -18.31 -30.46 17.24
C THR A 396 -19.12 -30.79 18.48
N ILE A 397 -18.72 -30.20 19.61
CA ILE A 397 -19.50 -30.20 20.87
C ILE A 397 -20.47 -29.02 20.93
N THR A 398 -20.29 -27.99 20.10
CA THR A 398 -21.08 -26.76 20.14
C THR A 398 -22.31 -26.90 19.27
N LEU A 399 -23.50 -26.75 19.87
CA LEU A 399 -24.77 -26.82 19.14
C LEU A 399 -24.85 -25.84 17.98
N SER A 400 -24.46 -24.57 18.19
CA SER A 400 -24.54 -23.52 17.17
C SER A 400 -23.76 -23.86 15.92
N VAL A 401 -22.54 -24.40 16.07
CA VAL A 401 -21.70 -24.89 14.96
C VAL A 401 -22.44 -26.01 14.21
N ARG A 402 -23.02 -26.97 14.93
CA ARG A 402 -23.76 -28.10 14.33
C ARG A 402 -24.97 -27.62 13.53
N VAL A 403 -25.75 -26.70 14.08
CA VAL A 403 -26.90 -26.09 13.39
C VAL A 403 -26.44 -25.31 12.16
N ASN A 404 -25.36 -24.54 12.25
CA ASN A 404 -24.80 -23.81 11.10
C ASN A 404 -24.28 -24.74 9.99
N CYS A 405 -23.72 -25.91 10.33
CA CYS A 405 -23.36 -26.93 9.34
C CYS A 405 -24.58 -27.36 8.53
N LEU A 406 -25.68 -27.64 9.21
CA LEU A 406 -26.94 -28.07 8.59
C LEU A 406 -27.58 -26.96 7.76
N ILE A 407 -27.59 -25.73 8.26
CA ILE A 407 -28.09 -24.57 7.48
C ILE A 407 -27.24 -24.37 6.22
N CYS A 408 -25.92 -24.47 6.34
CA CYS A 408 -24.99 -24.39 5.20
C CYS A 408 -25.31 -25.48 4.18
N LEU A 409 -25.39 -26.74 4.60
CA LEU A 409 -25.77 -27.87 3.74
C LEU A 409 -27.11 -27.64 3.05
N GLY A 410 -28.13 -27.18 3.78
CA GLY A 410 -29.46 -26.89 3.24
C GLY A 410 -29.43 -25.87 2.11
N LYS A 411 -28.67 -24.78 2.28
CA LYS A 411 -28.49 -23.77 1.22
C LYS A 411 -27.68 -24.31 0.04
N LEU A 412 -26.73 -25.21 0.30
CA LEU A 412 -25.93 -25.84 -0.76
C LEU A 412 -26.71 -26.88 -1.58
N VAL A 413 -27.79 -27.48 -1.05
CA VAL A 413 -28.58 -28.51 -1.76
C VAL A 413 -29.00 -28.05 -3.16
N GLU A 414 -29.38 -26.79 -3.34
CA GLU A 414 -29.80 -26.27 -4.66
C GLU A 414 -28.65 -26.22 -5.69
N SER A 415 -27.41 -26.16 -5.22
CA SER A 415 -26.21 -26.14 -6.05
C SER A 415 -25.67 -27.54 -6.38
N LEU A 416 -26.09 -28.57 -5.65
CA LEU A 416 -25.59 -29.95 -5.74
C LEU A 416 -26.33 -30.80 -6.79
N ASP A 417 -25.64 -31.78 -7.34
CA ASP A 417 -26.24 -32.81 -8.19
C ASP A 417 -27.09 -33.79 -7.38
N LYS A 418 -28.14 -34.31 -8.02
CA LYS A 418 -29.08 -35.28 -7.45
C LYS A 418 -28.39 -36.46 -6.78
N TRP A 419 -27.37 -37.02 -7.41
CA TRP A 419 -26.63 -38.18 -6.90
C TRP A 419 -25.90 -37.86 -5.59
N ILE A 420 -25.29 -36.69 -5.49
CA ILE A 420 -24.60 -36.26 -4.26
C ILE A 420 -25.62 -36.10 -3.12
N ILE A 421 -26.81 -35.58 -3.41
CA ILE A 421 -27.87 -35.44 -2.41
C ILE A 421 -28.30 -36.82 -1.88
N ILE A 422 -28.48 -37.80 -2.76
CA ILE A 422 -28.96 -39.15 -2.40
C ILE A 422 -27.89 -39.96 -1.67
N ASP A 423 -26.64 -39.90 -2.14
CA ASP A 423 -25.56 -40.80 -1.68
C ASP A 423 -24.76 -40.22 -0.52
N GLU A 424 -24.66 -38.89 -0.41
CA GLU A 424 -23.85 -38.23 0.64
C GLU A 424 -24.74 -37.48 1.64
N VAL A 425 -25.63 -36.60 1.16
CA VAL A 425 -26.38 -35.68 2.05
C VAL A 425 -27.44 -36.44 2.87
N ILE A 426 -28.28 -37.27 2.25
CA ILE A 426 -29.33 -38.01 3.00
C ILE A 426 -28.72 -38.93 4.06
N PRO A 427 -27.72 -39.78 3.75
CA PRO A 427 -27.09 -40.64 4.76
C PRO A 427 -26.40 -39.85 5.87
N LEU A 428 -25.84 -38.66 5.55
CA LEU A 428 -25.31 -37.74 6.54
C LEU A 428 -26.39 -37.29 7.54
N LEU A 429 -27.56 -36.85 7.07
CA LEU A 429 -28.64 -36.39 7.94
C LEU A 429 -29.15 -37.49 8.88
N GLN A 430 -29.23 -38.73 8.38
CA GLN A 430 -29.71 -39.87 9.15
C GLN A 430 -28.73 -40.32 10.24
N SER A 431 -27.43 -40.04 10.07
CA SER A 431 -26.40 -40.50 10.98
C SER A 431 -26.11 -39.53 12.13
N ILE A 432 -26.68 -38.32 12.12
CA ILE A 432 -26.46 -37.31 13.17
C ILE A 432 -27.16 -37.73 14.48
N PRO A 433 -26.42 -38.01 15.57
CA PRO A 433 -27.00 -38.51 16.81
C PRO A 433 -27.48 -37.37 17.72
N SER A 434 -28.36 -36.49 17.23
CA SER A 434 -28.87 -35.35 18.02
C SER A 434 -30.39 -35.28 18.00
N ARG A 435 -30.98 -35.04 19.17
CA ARG A 435 -32.43 -34.87 19.38
C ARG A 435 -32.82 -33.43 19.69
N GLU A 436 -31.90 -32.50 19.49
CA GLU A 436 -32.17 -31.10 19.80
C GLU A 436 -33.14 -30.48 18.78
N PRO A 437 -34.14 -29.70 19.21
CA PRO A 437 -35.16 -29.16 18.30
C PRO A 437 -34.58 -28.38 17.13
N ALA A 438 -33.54 -27.57 17.37
CA ALA A 438 -32.89 -26.78 16.31
C ALA A 438 -32.25 -27.66 15.23
N VAL A 439 -31.65 -28.79 15.62
CA VAL A 439 -31.01 -29.75 14.70
C VAL A 439 -32.08 -30.49 13.89
N LEU A 440 -33.14 -30.98 14.55
CA LEU A 440 -34.25 -31.67 13.90
C LEU A 440 -34.97 -30.76 12.90
N MET A 441 -35.21 -29.50 13.27
CA MET A 441 -35.82 -28.51 12.37
C MET A 441 -34.94 -28.20 11.17
N ALA A 442 -33.61 -28.13 11.36
CA ALA A 442 -32.68 -27.94 10.24
C ALA A 442 -32.69 -29.17 9.30
N ILE A 443 -32.67 -30.39 9.83
CA ILE A 443 -32.77 -31.63 9.04
C ILE A 443 -34.07 -31.66 8.22
N LEU A 444 -35.21 -31.37 8.85
CA LEU A 444 -36.51 -31.26 8.18
C LEU A 444 -36.50 -30.20 7.07
N GLY A 445 -35.87 -29.05 7.32
CA GLY A 445 -35.70 -27.99 6.33
C GLY A 445 -34.90 -28.46 5.12
N ILE A 446 -33.79 -29.16 5.32
CA ILE A 446 -32.95 -29.70 4.23
C ILE A 446 -33.73 -30.71 3.40
N ILE A 447 -34.45 -31.63 4.04
CA ILE A 447 -35.27 -32.63 3.34
C ILE A 447 -36.36 -31.95 2.52
N LYS A 448 -37.03 -30.93 3.07
CA LYS A 448 -38.03 -30.14 2.36
C LYS A 448 -37.43 -29.48 1.11
N VAL A 449 -36.27 -28.85 1.23
CA VAL A 449 -35.57 -28.22 0.10
C VAL A 449 -35.14 -29.26 -0.94
N ALA A 450 -34.61 -30.41 -0.51
CA ALA A 450 -34.24 -31.51 -1.41
C ALA A 450 -35.44 -32.07 -2.18
N MET A 451 -36.62 -32.11 -1.56
CA MET A 451 -37.87 -32.52 -2.22
C MET A 451 -38.37 -31.48 -3.22
N SER A 452 -38.25 -30.19 -2.92
CA SER A 452 -38.70 -29.10 -3.78
C SER A 452 -37.67 -28.60 -4.79
N SER A 453 -36.44 -29.14 -4.77
CA SER A 453 -35.33 -28.69 -5.61
C SER A 453 -35.65 -28.85 -7.10
N THR A 454 -35.72 -27.73 -7.80
CA THR A 454 -35.99 -27.65 -9.24
C THR A 454 -34.81 -28.15 -10.09
N LYS A 455 -33.57 -27.93 -9.63
CA LYS A 455 -32.34 -28.28 -10.36
C LYS A 455 -32.05 -29.79 -10.35
N SER A 456 -32.37 -30.48 -9.26
CA SER A 456 -32.18 -31.94 -9.13
C SER A 456 -33.41 -32.76 -9.56
N GLY A 457 -34.51 -32.09 -9.93
CA GLY A 457 -35.78 -32.73 -10.28
C GLY A 457 -36.43 -33.47 -9.09
N GLY A 458 -36.12 -33.05 -7.87
CA GLY A 458 -36.59 -33.66 -6.62
C GLY A 458 -36.05 -35.07 -6.34
N LEU A 459 -36.34 -35.55 -5.12
CA LEU A 459 -35.96 -36.89 -4.67
C LEU A 459 -36.83 -37.98 -5.33
N PRO A 460 -36.25 -39.12 -5.76
CA PRO A 460 -37.02 -40.25 -6.29
C PRO A 460 -38.01 -40.79 -5.25
N ARG A 461 -39.20 -41.23 -5.71
CA ARG A 461 -40.23 -41.82 -4.85
C ARG A 461 -39.72 -43.01 -4.03
N GLU A 462 -38.82 -43.80 -4.61
CA GLU A 462 -38.21 -44.95 -3.94
C GLU A 462 -37.34 -44.53 -2.75
N ILE A 463 -36.52 -43.48 -2.89
CA ILE A 463 -35.69 -42.95 -1.81
C ILE A 463 -36.56 -42.33 -0.71
N LEU A 464 -37.65 -41.65 -1.09
CA LEU A 464 -38.61 -41.12 -0.13
C LEU A 464 -39.24 -42.22 0.72
N ALA A 465 -39.68 -43.31 0.09
CA ALA A 465 -40.33 -44.43 0.76
C ALA A 465 -39.35 -45.25 1.63
N THR A 466 -38.13 -45.47 1.16
CA THR A 466 -37.17 -46.39 1.80
C THR A 466 -36.25 -45.74 2.82
N LYS A 467 -35.89 -44.46 2.62
CA LYS A 467 -34.90 -43.77 3.47
C LYS A 467 -35.48 -42.58 4.21
N VAL A 468 -36.26 -41.73 3.56
CA VAL A 468 -36.69 -40.45 4.16
C VAL A 468 -37.85 -40.63 5.12
N ILE A 469 -38.96 -41.23 4.69
CA ILE A 469 -40.15 -41.41 5.55
C ILE A 469 -39.84 -42.24 6.80
N PRO A 470 -39.13 -43.39 6.73
CA PRO A 470 -38.81 -44.19 7.91
C PRO A 470 -37.90 -43.49 8.93
N PHE A 471 -37.20 -42.44 8.53
CA PHE A 471 -36.36 -41.64 9.41
C PHE A 471 -37.13 -40.47 10.06
N LEU A 472 -38.18 -39.98 9.41
CA LEU A 472 -38.99 -38.86 9.89
C LEU A 472 -40.13 -39.27 10.83
N VAL A 473 -40.60 -40.52 10.70
CA VAL A 473 -41.58 -41.18 11.58
C VAL A 473 -40.85 -41.82 12.74
#